data_AF-A0A0F4LIA1-F1
#
_entry.id   AF-A0A0F4LIA1-F1
#
_cell.length_a   1.000
_cell.length_b   1.000
_cell.length_c   1.000
_cell.angle_alpha   90.00
_cell.angle_beta   90.00
_cell.angle_gamma   90.00
#
_symmetry.space_group_name_H-M   'P 1'
#
loop_
_entity.id
_entity.type
_entity.pdbx_description
1 polymer ?
#
loop_
_entity_poly.entity_id
_entity_poly.type
_entity_poly.pdbx_seq_one_letter_code
_entity_poly.pdbx_strand_id
1 'polypeptide(L)' 'MSGWQTTNFILAILFLGFALFLWLRPYDGTGVPNTMYVKLISLTVLTIFFAFIFLIEFIFYLILKNNKK' A
#
# COMPACT_ATOMS: atom_id res chain seq x y z
N MET A 1 -5.76 -19.00 -8.19
CA MET A 1 -5.16 -18.23 -7.09
C MET A 1 -6.07 -18.36 -5.88
N SER A 2 -5.53 -18.55 -4.67
CA SER A 2 -6.37 -18.48 -3.46
C SER A 2 -6.91 -17.06 -3.29
N GLY A 3 -8.05 -16.89 -2.61
CA GLY A 3 -8.64 -15.56 -2.37
C GLY A 3 -7.63 -14.56 -1.78
N TRP A 4 -6.78 -15.03 -0.86
CA TRP A 4 -5.68 -14.26 -0.25
C TRP A 4 -4.59 -13.84 -1.25
N GLN A 5 -4.25 -14.67 -2.24
CA GLN A 5 -3.28 -14.28 -3.27
C GLN A 5 -3.86 -13.21 -4.20
N THR A 6 -5.15 -13.32 -4.54
CA THR A 6 -5.82 -12.34 -5.40
C THR A 6 -5.91 -10.97 -4.73
N THR A 7 -6.28 -10.92 -3.45
CA THR A 7 -6.35 -9.66 -2.68
C THR A 7 -4.98 -9.00 -2.56
N ASN A 8 -3.93 -9.76 -2.24
CA ASN A 8 -2.56 -9.24 -2.20
C ASN A 8 -2.07 -8.72 -3.55
N PHE A 9 -2.41 -9.41 -4.64
CA PHE A 9 -2.06 -8.96 -5.99
C PHE A 9 -2.73 -7.62 -6.33
N ILE A 10 -4.01 -7.47 -6.00
CA ILE A 10 -4.75 -6.20 -6.18
C ILE A 10 -4.13 -5.10 -5.32
N LEU A 11 -3.82 -5.37 -4.04
CA LEU A 11 -3.17 -4.42 -3.15
C LEU A 11 -1.81 -3.97 -3.68
N ALA A 12 -1.00 -4.89 -4.23
CA ALA A 12 0.28 -4.56 -4.83
C ALA A 12 0.14 -3.63 -6.06
N ILE A 13 -0.83 -3.91 -6.93
CA ILE A 13 -1.12 -3.03 -8.08
C ILE A 13 -1.54 -1.64 -7.62
N LEU A 14 -2.44 -1.56 -6.64
CA LEU A 14 -2.89 -0.28 -6.09
C LEU A 14 -1.74 0.49 -5.46
N PHE A 15 -0.91 -0.17 -4.65
CA PHE A 15 0.27 0.43 -4.03
C PHE A 15 1.20 1.03 -5.08
N LEU A 16 1.55 0.26 -6.12
CA LEU A 16 2.41 0.73 -7.20
C LEU A 16 1.79 1.89 -7.97
N GLY A 17 0.49 1.83 -8.26
CA GLY A 17 -0.24 2.91 -8.93
C GLY A 17 -0.19 4.21 -8.13
N PHE A 18 -0.49 4.16 -6.83
CA PHE A 18 -0.40 5.33 -5.95
C PHE A 18 1.04 5.81 -5.76
N ALA A 19 2.01 4.90 -5.62
CA ALA A 19 3.41 5.28 -5.47
C ALA A 19 3.93 6.02 -6.71
N LEU A 20 3.62 5.53 -7.91
CA LEU A 20 3.96 6.20 -9.16
C LEU A 20 3.28 7.57 -9.27
N PHE A 21 2.00 7.65 -8.92
CA PHE A 21 1.27 8.91 -8.92
C PHE A 21 1.91 9.94 -7.98
N LEU A 22 2.24 9.55 -6.74
CA LEU A 22 2.89 10.43 -5.76
C LEU A 22 4.30 10.84 -6.19
N TRP A 23 5.02 9.96 -6.90
CA TRP A 23 6.37 10.23 -7.39
C TRP A 23 6.39 11.21 -8.56
N LEU A 24 5.45 11.05 -9.50
CA LEU A 24 5.41 11.82 -10.75
C LEU A 24 4.69 13.16 -10.61
N ARG A 25 3.85 13.35 -9.58
CA ARG A 25 3.12 14.63 -9.43
C ARG A 25 4.08 15.82 -9.18
N PRO A 26 3.91 16.95 -9.88
CA PRO A 26 4.77 18.13 -9.75
C PRO A 26 4.46 18.98 -8.52
N TYR A 27 3.20 19.05 -8.11
CA TYR A 27 2.73 19.82 -6.96
C TYR A 27 2.06 18.91 -5.93
N ASP A 28 2.10 19.32 -4.68
CA ASP A 28 1.35 18.67 -3.61
C ASP A 28 -0.11 19.13 -3.57
N GLY A 29 -0.88 18.66 -2.57
CA GLY A 29 -2.29 18.99 -2.42
C GLY A 29 -2.57 20.46 -2.07
N THR A 30 -1.52 21.24 -1.74
CA THR A 30 -1.61 22.66 -1.39
C THR A 30 -1.12 23.58 -2.52
N GLY A 31 -0.66 22.99 -3.64
CA GLY A 31 -0.08 23.73 -4.76
C GLY A 31 1.41 24.05 -4.61
N VAL A 32 2.07 23.52 -3.56
CA VAL A 32 3.50 23.71 -3.34
C VAL A 32 4.30 22.71 -4.19
N PRO A 33 5.45 23.11 -4.78
CA PRO A 33 6.31 22.19 -5.51
C PRO A 33 6.68 20.95 -4.68
N ASN A 34 6.50 19.77 -5.28
CA ASN A 34 6.72 18.49 -4.62
C ASN A 34 8.23 18.19 -4.57
N THR A 35 8.89 18.67 -3.52
CA THR A 35 10.33 18.45 -3.30
C THR A 35 10.65 16.98 -3.05
N MET A 36 11.92 16.60 -3.20
CA MET A 36 12.38 15.23 -2.93
C MET A 36 11.99 14.76 -1.52
N TYR A 37 12.11 15.64 -0.52
CA TYR A 37 11.76 15.33 0.87
C TYR A 37 10.25 15.03 1.03
N VAL A 38 9.40 15.86 0.43
CA VAL A 38 7.93 15.68 0.48
C VAL A 38 7.50 14.40 -0.25
N LYS A 39 8.15 14.06 -1.37
CA LYS A 39 7.94 12.78 -2.08
C LYS A 39 8.22 11.58 -1.19
N LEU A 40 9.37 11.57 -0.52
CA LEU A 40 9.78 10.47 0.36
C LEU A 40 8.86 10.32 1.57
N ILE A 41 8.43 11.42 2.18
CA ILE A 41 7.42 11.38 3.26
C ILE A 41 6.12 10.79 2.75
N SER A 42 5.63 11.27 1.60
CA SER A 42 4.37 10.79 1.01
C SER A 42 4.44 9.28 0.71
N LEU A 43 5.56 8.79 0.18
CA LEU A 43 5.79 7.36 -0.05
C LEU A 43 5.88 6.56 1.26
N THR A 44 6.51 7.11 2.29
CA THR A 44 6.60 6.47 3.61
C THR A 44 5.21 6.29 4.21
N VAL A 45 4.38 7.34 4.18
CA VAL A 45 2.99 7.29 4.66
C VAL A 45 2.17 6.26 3.88
N LEU A 46 2.29 6.24 2.54
CA LEU A 46 1.63 5.24 1.69
C LEU A 46 2.06 3.81 2.07
N THR A 47 3.36 3.60 2.28
CA THR A 47 3.93 2.30 2.65
C THR A 47 3.40 1.82 3.99
N ILE A 48 3.36 2.69 5.00
CA ILE A 48 2.82 2.35 6.32
C ILE A 48 1.33 1.98 6.23
N PHE A 49 0.55 2.74 5.46
CA PHE A 49 -0.88 2.47 5.28
C PHE A 49 -1.14 1.10 4.64
N PHE A 50 -0.45 0.78 3.53
CA PHE A 50 -0.59 -0.52 2.88
C PHE A 50 -0.02 -1.67 3.72
N ALA A 51 1.07 -1.45 4.45
CA ALA A 51 1.62 -2.44 5.37
C ALA A 51 0.63 -2.78 6.48
N PHE A 52 -0.12 -1.80 7.00
CA PHE A 52 -1.16 -2.03 8.00
C PHE A 52 -2.32 -2.89 7.45
N ILE A 53 -2.81 -2.59 6.24
CA ILE A 53 -3.83 -3.40 5.58
C ILE A 53 -3.35 -4.84 5.37
N PHE A 54 -2.12 -4.99 4.85
CA PHE A 54 -1.48 -6.29 4.64
C PHE A 54 -1.37 -7.08 5.95
N LEU A 55 -0.99 -6.43 7.04
CA LEU A 55 -0.85 -7.06 8.37
C LEU A 55 -2.20 -7.60 8.86
N ILE A 56 -3.28 -6.83 8.72
CA ILE A 56 -4.63 -7.30 9.06
C ILE A 56 -5.00 -8.53 8.21
N GLU A 57 -4.84 -8.45 6.89
CA GLU A 57 -5.14 -9.55 5.99
C GLU A 57 -4.32 -10.81 6.33
N PHE A 58 -3.04 -10.63 6.69
CA PHE A 58 -2.15 -11.70 7.10
C PHE A 58 -2.61 -12.37 8.41
N ILE A 59 -3.06 -11.60 9.41
CA ILE A 59 -3.64 -12.15 10.65
C ILE A 59 -4.86 -13.03 10.33
N PHE A 60 -5.80 -12.53 9.51
CA PHE A 60 -6.98 -13.31 9.12
C PHE A 60 -6.61 -14.58 8.37
N TYR A 61 -5.63 -14.51 7.47
CA TYR A 61 -5.12 -15.68 6.76
C TYR A 61 -4.57 -16.73 7.72
N LEU A 62 -3.78 -16.33 8.73
CA LEU A 62 -3.27 -17.25 9.74
C LEU A 62 -4.39 -17.91 10.55
N ILE A 63 -5.38 -17.14 11.00
CA ILE A 63 -6.53 -17.68 11.76
C ILE A 63 -7.32 -18.70 10.92
N LEU A 64 -7.67 -18.35 9.68
CA LEU A 64 -8.44 -19.23 8.79
C LEU A 64 -7.65 -20.48 8.40
N LYS A 65 -6.33 -20.37 8.26
CA LYS A 65 -5.46 -21.52 8.00
C LYS A 65 -5.38 -22.46 9.20
N ASN A 66 -5.37 -21.92 10.41
CA ASN A 66 -5.28 -22.71 11.64
C ASN A 66 -6.59 -23.45 11.94
N ASN A 67 -7.74 -22.87 11.60
CA ASN A 67 -9.07 -23.51 11.76
C ASN A 67 -9.39 -24.59 10.71
N LYS A 68 -8.55 -24.76 9.68
CA LYS A 68 -8.68 -25.84 8.67
C LYS A 68 -7.80 -27.06 9.00
N LYS A 69 -7.09 -27.04 10.11
CA LYS A 69 -6.45 -28.22 10.72
C LYS A 69 -7.42 -28.83 11.73
#